data_AF-R7U7V4-F1
#
_entry.id   AF-R7U7V4-F1
#
_cell.length_a   1.000
_cell.length_b   1.000
_cell.length_c   1.000
_cell.angle_alpha   90.00
_cell.angle_beta   90.00
_cell.angle_gamma   90.00
#
_symmetry.space_group_name_H-M   'P 1'
#
loop_
_entity.id
_entity.type
_entity.pdbx_description
1 polymer ?
#
loop_
_entity_poly.entity_id
_entity_poly.type
_entity_poly.pdbx_seq_one_letter_code
_entity_poly.pdbx_strand_id
1 'polypeptide(L)'
;MKRMKTRKKSTQTPALSSKVPKAPILTTITVRTLLTPESALRITSGMLVRYMHCDLDTYDMRDLDSKFDVILIEPPLEEYQRYLGVSREKFWSWQDIENLQIESIAAQRSFIWIWCGFGEGLDAARRCLRKWGFRRCEDICWIKTNIKNPGHNKNLGPKAIFQRTKEHCLMGIKGTVRRSTDGDFIHANVDIDLIIEEEFPPGSDEKPVEIFHIIEHFCLGRRRLHVFGRDLSIRPGWMTIGPDVTNTNYNAKTYNAYFNKTPDGFLTGCTEEIERLRPKSPPAKMKDGKGSGRGGRGGGGNKGGGGARGGGGRGNFSGRGGFQGRGRGGQRSGPPR
;
A
#
# COMPACT_ATOMS: atom_id res chain seq x y z
N MET A 1 12.55 19.22 -45.97
CA MET A 1 11.92 18.46 -44.86
C MET A 1 12.78 17.25 -44.51
N LYS A 2 13.53 17.29 -43.40
CA LYS A 2 14.39 16.17 -42.97
C LYS A 2 13.55 15.12 -42.21
N ARG A 3 13.49 13.89 -42.74
CA ARG A 3 12.88 12.73 -42.07
C ARG A 3 13.65 12.40 -40.79
N MET A 4 12.99 12.54 -39.65
CA MET A 4 13.49 12.16 -38.34
C MET A 4 13.34 10.64 -38.18
N LYS A 5 14.44 9.88 -38.28
CA LYS A 5 14.45 8.44 -37.98
C LYS A 5 14.46 8.26 -36.46
N THR A 6 13.33 7.86 -35.88
CA THR A 6 13.24 7.45 -34.47
C THR A 6 13.89 6.08 -34.31
N ARG A 7 15.00 6.04 -33.57
CA ARG A 7 15.75 4.82 -33.23
C ARG A 7 14.97 4.10 -32.12
N LYS A 8 14.29 2.99 -32.45
CA LYS A 8 13.71 2.08 -31.43
C LYS A 8 14.85 1.54 -30.57
N LYS A 9 14.96 1.98 -29.31
CA LYS A 9 15.75 1.27 -28.30
C LYS A 9 14.86 0.15 -27.76
N SER A 10 15.14 -1.09 -28.17
CA SER A 10 14.60 -2.28 -27.51
C SER A 10 15.17 -2.34 -26.10
N THR A 11 14.32 -2.36 -25.08
CA THR A 11 14.68 -2.92 -23.76
C THR A 11 14.88 -4.42 -23.96
N GLN A 12 16.13 -4.87 -24.05
CA GLN A 12 16.46 -6.29 -23.99
C GLN A 12 16.34 -6.76 -22.54
N THR A 13 15.33 -7.57 -22.26
CA THR A 13 15.39 -8.57 -21.18
C THR A 13 15.98 -9.84 -21.80
N PRO A 14 17.12 -10.37 -21.32
CA PRO A 14 17.63 -11.63 -21.82
C PRO A 14 16.72 -12.77 -21.33
N ALA A 15 16.39 -13.69 -22.24
CA ALA A 15 15.88 -15.00 -21.85
C ALA A 15 16.87 -15.66 -20.88
N LEU A 16 16.35 -16.34 -19.85
CA LEU A 16 17.10 -17.22 -18.97
C LEU A 16 17.67 -18.39 -19.78
N SER A 17 18.80 -18.17 -20.46
CA SER A 17 19.81 -19.14 -20.84
C SER A 17 20.67 -18.52 -21.94
N SER A 18 21.97 -18.49 -21.67
CA SER A 18 23.08 -18.22 -22.59
C SER A 18 23.46 -16.74 -22.85
N LYS A 19 24.57 -16.38 -22.16
CA LYS A 19 25.66 -15.48 -22.59
C LYS A 19 25.37 -13.97 -22.62
N VAL A 20 25.50 -13.32 -21.46
CA VAL A 20 25.90 -11.90 -21.35
C VAL A 20 26.99 -11.75 -20.26
N PRO A 21 28.08 -10.97 -20.48
CA PRO A 21 29.19 -10.85 -19.54
C PRO A 21 28.81 -10.07 -18.27
N LYS A 22 29.41 -10.46 -17.14
CA LYS A 22 29.24 -9.89 -15.80
C LYS A 22 29.54 -8.38 -15.77
N ALA A 23 28.50 -7.56 -15.68
CA ALA A 23 28.58 -6.20 -15.12
C ALA A 23 28.04 -6.27 -13.66
N PRO A 24 28.84 -6.07 -12.61
CA PRO A 24 28.48 -6.57 -11.27
C PRO A 24 27.46 -5.74 -10.46
N ILE A 25 26.98 -4.59 -10.94
CA ILE A 25 26.39 -3.59 -10.02
C ILE A 25 24.91 -3.26 -10.28
N LEU A 26 24.33 -3.55 -11.46
CA LEU A 26 22.99 -3.00 -11.78
C LEU A 26 22.00 -3.95 -12.46
N THR A 27 22.34 -5.22 -12.72
CA THR A 27 21.50 -6.07 -13.57
C THR A 27 20.61 -7.07 -12.82
N THR A 28 20.77 -7.26 -11.50
CA THR A 28 19.86 -8.13 -10.72
C THR A 28 19.99 -7.81 -9.22
N ILE A 29 19.38 -6.73 -8.74
CA ILE A 29 18.88 -6.72 -7.36
C ILE A 29 17.43 -7.20 -7.46
N THR A 30 17.27 -8.47 -7.80
CA THR A 30 16.05 -9.19 -7.44
C THR A 30 16.28 -9.68 -6.02
N VAL A 31 15.37 -9.34 -5.13
CA VAL A 31 15.33 -9.64 -3.69
C VAL A 31 15.59 -11.11 -3.32
N ARG A 32 15.60 -12.02 -4.29
CA ARG A 32 16.05 -13.42 -4.14
C ARG A 32 17.45 -13.57 -3.50
N THR A 33 18.32 -12.56 -3.57
CA THR A 33 19.67 -12.67 -2.98
C THR A 33 19.73 -12.30 -1.49
N LEU A 34 18.72 -11.64 -0.92
CA LEU A 34 18.71 -11.25 0.51
C LEU A 34 17.88 -12.16 1.40
N LEU A 35 16.93 -12.93 0.83
CA LEU A 35 16.10 -13.87 1.55
C LEU A 35 16.36 -15.28 1.01
N THR A 36 17.02 -16.11 1.81
CA THR A 36 17.15 -17.54 1.49
C THR A 36 15.75 -18.18 1.42
N PRO A 37 15.58 -19.29 0.68
CA PRO A 37 14.33 -20.06 0.72
C PRO A 37 13.85 -20.38 2.14
N GLU A 38 14.78 -20.61 3.08
CA GLU A 38 14.48 -20.80 4.51
C GLU A 38 13.89 -19.57 5.20
N SER A 39 14.33 -18.37 4.81
CA SER A 39 13.79 -17.10 5.31
C SER A 39 12.34 -16.91 4.88
N ALA A 40 12.03 -17.20 3.62
CA ALA A 40 10.66 -17.20 3.09
C ALA A 40 9.78 -18.30 3.71
N LEU A 41 10.36 -19.48 3.97
CA LEU A 41 9.69 -20.57 4.66
C LEU A 41 9.30 -20.18 6.09
N ARG A 42 10.10 -19.40 6.82
CA ARG A 42 9.76 -18.93 8.18
C ARG A 42 8.63 -17.90 8.21
N ILE A 43 8.51 -17.04 7.20
CA ILE A 43 7.39 -16.08 7.09
C ILE A 43 6.04 -16.81 6.97
N THR A 44 6.06 -18.01 6.38
CA THR A 44 4.89 -18.89 6.15
C THR A 44 4.81 -20.07 7.12
N SER A 45 5.83 -20.30 7.94
CA SER A 45 5.95 -21.50 8.78
C SER A 45 4.91 -21.50 9.90
N GLY A 46 4.02 -22.48 9.86
CA GLY A 46 3.19 -22.89 10.99
C GLY A 46 1.70 -22.58 10.89
N MET A 47 1.23 -21.83 9.89
CA MET A 47 -0.21 -21.64 9.68
C MET A 47 -0.69 -22.39 8.45
N LEU A 48 -1.64 -23.30 8.66
CA LEU A 48 -2.36 -23.98 7.58
C LEU A 48 -3.14 -22.97 6.75
N VAL A 49 -3.35 -23.28 5.47
CA VAL A 49 -4.18 -22.48 4.57
C VAL A 49 -5.59 -22.29 5.15
N ARG A 50 -6.09 -21.05 5.15
CA ARG A 50 -7.44 -20.73 5.59
C ARG A 50 -8.20 -20.01 4.49
N TYR A 51 -9.43 -20.46 4.25
CA TYR A 51 -10.26 -19.91 3.19
C TYR A 51 -11.74 -20.09 3.49
N MET A 52 -12.56 -19.23 2.90
CA MET A 52 -14.01 -19.22 3.07
C MET A 52 -14.72 -18.72 1.82
N HIS A 53 -15.64 -19.53 1.30
CA HIS A 53 -16.67 -19.06 0.37
C HIS A 53 -17.48 -17.96 1.03
N CYS A 54 -17.55 -16.79 0.40
CA CYS A 54 -18.13 -15.60 1.00
C CYS A 54 -18.85 -14.77 -0.07
N ASP A 55 -20.17 -14.61 0.07
CA ASP A 55 -20.92 -13.63 -0.70
C ASP A 55 -20.67 -12.23 -0.11
N LEU A 56 -19.73 -11.51 -0.71
CA LEU A 56 -19.27 -10.22 -0.22
C LEU A 56 -20.33 -9.10 -0.34
N ASP A 57 -21.44 -9.31 -1.06
CA ASP A 57 -22.53 -8.31 -1.13
C ASP A 57 -23.29 -8.20 0.19
N THR A 58 -23.45 -9.33 0.86
CA THR A 58 -24.32 -9.47 2.03
C THR A 58 -23.53 -9.76 3.30
N TYR A 59 -22.27 -10.20 3.17
CA TYR A 59 -21.44 -10.58 4.29
C TYR A 59 -21.00 -9.38 5.14
N ASP A 60 -21.22 -9.47 6.44
CA ASP A 60 -20.68 -8.52 7.41
C ASP A 60 -19.23 -8.88 7.72
N MET A 61 -18.28 -8.05 7.28
CA MET A 61 -16.85 -8.31 7.48
C MET A 61 -16.47 -8.47 8.96
N ARG A 62 -17.26 -7.91 9.90
CA ARG A 62 -17.02 -8.09 11.34
C ARG A 62 -17.15 -9.54 11.79
N ASP A 63 -17.89 -10.37 11.06
CA ASP A 63 -18.07 -11.78 11.36
C ASP A 63 -16.80 -12.62 11.12
N LEU A 64 -15.76 -12.02 10.49
CA LEU A 64 -14.43 -12.62 10.50
C LEU A 64 -13.86 -12.70 11.93
N ASP A 65 -14.34 -11.89 12.87
CA ASP A 65 -13.90 -11.88 14.28
C ASP A 65 -12.37 -11.86 14.42
N SER A 66 -11.70 -11.08 13.57
CA SER A 66 -10.26 -10.90 13.60
C SER A 66 -9.86 -9.52 13.10
N LYS A 67 -8.63 -9.11 13.42
CA LYS A 67 -8.01 -7.91 12.89
C LYS A 67 -6.83 -8.29 12.01
N PHE A 68 -6.68 -7.63 10.87
CA PHE A 68 -5.64 -7.97 9.90
C PHE A 68 -4.56 -6.89 9.87
N ASP A 69 -3.31 -7.36 9.87
CA ASP A 69 -2.12 -6.53 9.71
C ASP A 69 -1.94 -6.12 8.24
N VAL A 70 -2.38 -7.01 7.33
CA VAL A 70 -2.33 -6.84 5.89
C VAL A 70 -3.63 -7.28 5.24
N ILE A 71 -4.14 -6.48 4.32
CA ILE A 71 -5.31 -6.80 3.50
C ILE A 71 -4.95 -6.61 2.03
N LEU A 72 -5.09 -7.64 1.21
CA LEU A 72 -5.03 -7.59 -0.25
C LEU A 72 -6.46 -7.68 -0.79
N ILE A 73 -6.83 -6.77 -1.70
CA ILE A 73 -8.15 -6.72 -2.33
C ILE A 73 -7.98 -6.81 -3.84
N GLU A 74 -8.61 -7.81 -4.45
CA GLU A 74 -8.55 -8.07 -5.88
C GLU A 74 -9.96 -8.09 -6.52
N PRO A 75 -10.66 -6.94 -6.54
CA PRO A 75 -12.06 -6.93 -6.94
C PRO A 75 -12.21 -7.29 -8.43
N PRO A 76 -13.26 -8.05 -8.82
CA PRO A 76 -13.53 -8.37 -10.22
C PRO A 76 -14.11 -7.15 -10.95
N LEU A 77 -13.23 -6.32 -11.50
CA LEU A 77 -13.60 -5.08 -12.17
C LEU A 77 -14.21 -5.35 -13.55
N GLU A 78 -15.26 -4.62 -13.90
CA GLU A 78 -15.93 -4.73 -15.22
C GLU A 78 -14.97 -4.50 -16.39
N GLU A 79 -13.91 -3.71 -16.18
CA GLU A 79 -12.91 -3.48 -17.21
C GLU A 79 -12.09 -4.73 -17.56
N TYR A 80 -11.97 -5.71 -16.67
CA TYR A 80 -11.29 -6.96 -17.01
C TYR A 80 -12.05 -7.75 -18.08
N GLN A 81 -13.39 -7.67 -18.13
CA GLN A 81 -14.16 -8.21 -19.24
C GLN A 81 -13.76 -7.57 -20.58
N ARG A 82 -13.73 -6.23 -20.61
CA ARG A 82 -13.54 -5.48 -21.84
C ARG A 82 -12.11 -5.57 -22.39
N TYR A 83 -11.11 -5.62 -21.51
CA TYR A 83 -9.70 -5.58 -21.91
C TYR A 83 -9.01 -6.93 -21.89
N LEU A 84 -9.40 -7.83 -20.99
CA LEU A 84 -8.81 -9.16 -20.86
C LEU A 84 -9.71 -10.25 -21.42
N GLY A 85 -10.98 -9.97 -21.74
CA GLY A 85 -11.93 -10.97 -22.24
C GLY A 85 -12.42 -11.92 -21.14
N VAL A 86 -12.32 -11.50 -19.88
CA VAL A 86 -12.73 -12.29 -18.71
C VAL A 86 -14.25 -12.42 -18.68
N SER A 87 -14.73 -13.66 -18.49
CA SER A 87 -16.15 -13.95 -18.32
C SER A 87 -16.41 -14.34 -16.87
N ARG A 88 -17.33 -13.64 -16.22
CA ARG A 88 -17.74 -13.88 -14.82
C ARG A 88 -19.24 -13.65 -14.69
N GLU A 89 -19.85 -14.29 -13.69
CA GLU A 89 -21.26 -14.09 -13.36
C GLU A 89 -21.52 -12.66 -12.87
N LYS A 90 -20.58 -12.11 -12.09
CA LYS A 90 -20.70 -10.79 -11.49
C LYS A 90 -19.39 -10.01 -11.54
N PHE A 91 -19.51 -8.74 -11.92
CA PHE A 91 -18.48 -7.72 -11.75
C PHE A 91 -18.89 -6.75 -10.63
N TRP A 92 -17.91 -6.10 -10.05
CA TRP A 92 -18.10 -5.21 -8.90
C TRP A 92 -17.89 -3.76 -9.30
N SER A 93 -18.85 -2.90 -8.94
CA SER A 93 -18.69 -1.47 -9.08
C SER A 93 -17.78 -0.93 -7.98
N TRP A 94 -17.13 0.20 -8.23
CA TRP A 94 -16.34 0.88 -7.20
C TRP A 94 -17.16 1.31 -5.98
N GLN A 95 -18.46 1.53 -6.14
CA GLN A 95 -19.35 1.85 -5.03
C GLN A 95 -19.58 0.64 -4.13
N ASP A 96 -19.76 -0.55 -4.72
CA ASP A 96 -19.93 -1.80 -3.98
C ASP A 96 -18.64 -2.17 -3.27
N ILE A 97 -17.50 -2.05 -3.97
CA ILE A 97 -16.17 -2.27 -3.38
C ILE A 97 -15.98 -1.36 -2.18
N GLU A 98 -16.24 -0.06 -2.32
CA GLU A 98 -16.13 0.92 -1.24
C GLU A 98 -17.02 0.56 -0.02
N ASN A 99 -18.07 -0.26 -0.17
CA ASN A 99 -18.99 -0.66 0.89
C ASN A 99 -18.57 -1.88 1.73
N LEU A 100 -17.47 -2.57 1.39
CA LEU A 100 -16.99 -3.78 2.09
C LEU A 100 -16.56 -3.60 3.57
N GLN A 101 -16.83 -2.47 4.24
CA GLN A 101 -16.52 -2.25 5.67
C GLN A 101 -15.09 -2.63 6.12
N ILE A 102 -14.08 -2.46 5.26
CA ILE A 102 -12.69 -2.89 5.50
C ILE A 102 -12.09 -2.21 6.75
N GLU A 103 -12.53 -0.99 7.07
CA GLU A 103 -12.16 -0.29 8.29
C GLU A 103 -12.44 -1.08 9.56
N SER A 104 -13.48 -1.93 9.55
CA SER A 104 -13.94 -2.69 10.70
C SER A 104 -13.04 -3.89 11.01
N ILE A 105 -12.21 -4.35 10.08
CA ILE A 105 -11.34 -5.51 10.23
C ILE A 105 -9.84 -5.17 10.15
N ALA A 106 -9.49 -3.96 9.74
CA ALA A 106 -8.11 -3.51 9.73
C ALA A 106 -7.57 -3.32 11.16
N ALA A 107 -6.36 -3.83 11.45
CA ALA A 107 -5.66 -3.52 12.69
C ALA A 107 -5.29 -2.02 12.76
N GLN A 108 -5.05 -1.51 13.96
CA GLN A 108 -4.73 -0.09 14.17
C GLN A 108 -3.46 0.37 13.43
N ARG A 109 -2.46 -0.51 13.38
CA ARG A 109 -1.25 -0.40 12.57
C ARG A 109 -1.32 -1.48 11.50
N SER A 110 -1.63 -1.10 10.27
CA SER A 110 -1.87 -2.07 9.18
C SER A 110 -1.66 -1.47 7.81
N PHE A 111 -1.60 -2.35 6.82
CA PHE A 111 -1.45 -2.00 5.41
C PHE A 111 -2.53 -2.65 4.55
N ILE A 112 -2.82 -2.01 3.43
CA ILE A 112 -3.78 -2.50 2.44
C ILE A 112 -3.16 -2.39 1.05
N TRP A 113 -3.41 -3.39 0.22
CA TRP A 113 -3.09 -3.40 -1.21
C TRP A 113 -4.38 -3.61 -1.97
N ILE A 114 -4.66 -2.77 -2.95
CA ILE A 114 -5.86 -2.87 -3.78
C ILE A 114 -5.49 -2.83 -5.25
N TRP A 115 -5.77 -3.91 -5.96
CA TRP A 115 -5.72 -3.92 -7.42
C TRP A 115 -6.82 -3.00 -7.93
N CYS A 116 -6.43 -2.03 -8.74
CA CYS A 116 -7.33 -1.02 -9.26
C CYS A 116 -7.31 -0.94 -10.79
N GLY A 117 -6.81 -2.01 -11.41
CA GLY A 117 -6.69 -2.16 -12.85
C GLY A 117 -6.03 -0.94 -13.49
N PHE A 118 -6.76 -0.21 -14.32
CA PHE A 118 -6.24 0.91 -15.10
C PHE A 118 -7.19 2.12 -15.17
N GLY A 119 -6.65 3.31 -15.43
CA GLY A 119 -7.47 4.50 -15.66
C GLY A 119 -8.27 4.95 -14.43
N GLU A 120 -9.60 4.94 -14.52
CA GLU A 120 -10.51 5.50 -13.49
C GLU A 120 -10.43 4.75 -12.14
N GLY A 121 -10.01 3.48 -12.17
CA GLY A 121 -9.83 2.69 -10.95
C GLY A 121 -8.79 3.27 -9.99
N LEU A 122 -7.79 3.99 -10.47
CA LEU A 122 -6.80 4.67 -9.63
C LEU A 122 -7.43 5.69 -8.68
N ASP A 123 -8.35 6.50 -9.18
CA ASP A 123 -9.01 7.52 -8.38
C ASP A 123 -10.10 6.94 -7.48
N ALA A 124 -10.75 5.89 -7.94
CA ALA A 124 -11.72 5.14 -7.16
C ALA A 124 -11.09 4.40 -5.99
N ALA A 125 -10.00 3.67 -6.21
CA ALA A 125 -9.25 3.01 -5.14
C ALA A 125 -8.74 4.03 -4.12
N ARG A 126 -8.31 5.24 -4.53
CA ARG A 126 -7.97 6.32 -3.59
C ARG A 126 -9.16 6.77 -2.74
N ARG A 127 -10.39 6.74 -3.25
CA ARG A 127 -11.60 7.00 -2.44
C ARG A 127 -11.82 5.87 -1.43
N CYS A 128 -11.76 4.61 -1.87
CA CYS A 128 -11.87 3.45 -0.99
C CYS A 128 -10.85 3.53 0.16
N LEU A 129 -9.58 3.79 -0.13
CA LEU A 129 -8.53 3.96 0.88
C LEU A 129 -8.90 5.04 1.91
N ARG A 130 -9.38 6.20 1.47
CA ARG A 130 -9.80 7.28 2.38
C ARG A 130 -10.97 6.85 3.26
N LYS A 131 -12.02 6.25 2.69
CA LYS A 131 -13.18 5.76 3.44
C LYS A 131 -12.76 4.77 4.52
N TRP A 132 -11.88 3.84 4.15
CA TRP A 132 -11.41 2.80 5.08
C TRP A 132 -10.36 3.29 6.09
N GLY A 133 -9.98 4.56 6.04
CA GLY A 133 -9.03 5.18 6.98
C GLY A 133 -7.56 4.90 6.69
N PHE A 134 -7.21 4.62 5.43
CA PHE A 134 -5.84 4.44 4.96
C PHE A 134 -5.36 5.67 4.18
N ARG A 135 -4.07 6.00 4.33
CA ARG A 135 -3.38 6.98 3.48
C ARG A 135 -2.63 6.23 2.40
N ARG A 136 -2.81 6.59 1.13
CA ARG A 136 -2.01 6.00 0.04
C ARG A 136 -0.53 6.31 0.27
N CYS A 137 0.33 5.30 0.26
CA CYS A 137 1.77 5.45 0.46
C CYS A 137 2.59 5.02 -0.77
N GLU A 138 2.21 3.95 -1.49
CA GLU A 138 2.91 3.48 -2.70
C GLU A 138 1.92 3.15 -3.83
N ASP A 139 2.46 2.96 -5.04
CA ASP A 139 1.73 2.55 -6.25
C ASP A 139 2.57 1.49 -6.99
N ILE A 140 2.25 0.21 -6.76
CA ILE A 140 2.97 -0.90 -7.40
C ILE A 140 2.40 -1.07 -8.81
N CYS A 141 3.25 -0.92 -9.82
CA CYS A 141 2.86 -1.13 -11.21
C CYS A 141 3.22 -2.54 -11.69
N TRP A 142 2.23 -3.30 -12.11
CA TRP A 142 2.44 -4.52 -12.87
C TRP A 142 2.51 -4.21 -14.36
N ILE A 143 3.72 -4.24 -14.91
CA ILE A 143 4.01 -4.03 -16.32
C ILE A 143 3.92 -5.37 -17.05
N LYS A 144 3.09 -5.41 -18.08
CA LYS A 144 2.84 -6.61 -18.89
C LYS A 144 3.68 -6.56 -20.16
N THR A 145 4.56 -7.54 -20.35
CA THR A 145 5.30 -7.71 -21.61
C THR A 145 4.49 -8.53 -22.62
N ASN A 146 4.81 -8.37 -23.90
CA ASN A 146 4.20 -9.12 -25.01
C ASN A 146 5.27 -9.84 -25.85
N ILE A 147 6.30 -10.38 -25.19
CA ILE A 147 7.44 -11.02 -25.86
C ILE A 147 6.97 -12.23 -26.66
N LYS A 148 6.02 -13.01 -26.13
CA LYS A 148 5.47 -14.22 -26.76
C LYS A 148 4.51 -13.89 -27.89
N ASN A 149 3.75 -12.80 -27.77
CA ASN A 149 2.76 -12.37 -28.75
C ASN A 149 2.93 -10.88 -29.11
N PRO A 150 3.97 -10.52 -29.89
CA PRO A 150 4.22 -9.13 -30.25
C PRO A 150 3.06 -8.56 -31.07
N GLY A 151 2.51 -7.44 -30.62
CA GLY A 151 1.38 -6.82 -31.28
C GLY A 151 0.88 -5.58 -30.56
N HIS A 152 -0.02 -4.86 -31.22
CA HIS A 152 -0.73 -3.73 -30.64
C HIS A 152 -2.15 -4.16 -30.30
N ASN A 153 -2.58 -3.89 -29.07
CA ASN A 153 -3.99 -4.00 -28.74
C ASN A 153 -4.72 -2.80 -29.34
N LYS A 154 -5.55 -3.05 -30.35
CA LYS A 154 -6.32 -1.99 -31.04
C LYS A 154 -7.50 -1.49 -30.21
N ASN A 155 -7.92 -2.24 -29.19
CA ASN A 155 -8.95 -1.82 -28.27
C ASN A 155 -8.34 -1.02 -27.12
N LEU A 156 -8.18 0.29 -27.33
CA LEU A 156 -7.71 1.20 -26.29
C LEU A 156 -8.73 1.39 -25.17
N GLY A 157 -10.00 1.09 -25.46
CA GLY A 157 -11.15 1.37 -24.62
C GLY A 157 -11.45 2.86 -24.44
N PRO A 158 -12.56 3.19 -23.76
CA PRO A 158 -13.04 4.57 -23.67
C PRO A 158 -12.03 5.49 -22.96
N LYS A 159 -11.86 6.71 -23.47
CA LYS A 159 -11.00 7.78 -22.93
C LYS A 159 -9.49 7.49 -22.89
N ALA A 160 -9.04 6.33 -23.38
CA ALA A 160 -7.62 6.02 -23.41
C ALA A 160 -6.93 6.67 -24.63
N ILE A 161 -5.85 7.41 -24.36
CA ILE A 161 -4.98 8.00 -25.40
C ILE A 161 -3.87 7.01 -25.81
N PHE A 162 -3.40 6.19 -24.87
CA PHE A 162 -2.34 5.21 -25.06
C PHE A 162 -2.84 3.80 -24.77
N GLN A 163 -2.19 2.81 -25.39
CA GLN A 163 -2.40 1.41 -25.06
C GLN A 163 -2.04 1.18 -23.58
N ARG A 164 -2.98 0.60 -22.83
CA ARG A 164 -2.78 0.25 -21.43
C ARG A 164 -2.06 -1.09 -21.37
N THR A 165 -0.81 -1.08 -20.91
CA THR A 165 0.06 -2.27 -20.81
C THR A 165 0.52 -2.52 -19.37
N LYS A 166 -0.21 -1.96 -18.41
CA LYS A 166 0.06 -2.14 -16.98
C LYS A 166 -1.20 -2.01 -16.15
N GLU A 167 -1.19 -2.67 -15.01
CA GLU A 167 -2.16 -2.50 -13.93
C GLU A 167 -1.50 -1.88 -12.70
N HIS A 168 -2.32 -1.26 -11.86
CA HIS A 168 -1.89 -0.62 -10.62
C HIS A 168 -2.41 -1.36 -9.40
N CYS A 169 -1.54 -1.55 -8.41
CA CYS A 169 -1.89 -2.00 -7.08
C CYS A 169 -1.52 -0.90 -6.08
N LEU A 170 -2.51 -0.17 -5.58
CA LEU A 170 -2.25 0.91 -4.63
C LEU A 170 -2.02 0.35 -3.24
N MET A 171 -0.98 0.86 -2.58
CA MET A 171 -0.68 0.54 -1.19
C MET A 171 -1.18 1.66 -0.28
N GLY A 172 -1.87 1.30 0.80
CA GLY A 172 -2.32 2.19 1.86
C GLY A 172 -1.75 1.83 3.23
N ILE A 173 -1.53 2.84 4.07
CA ILE A 173 -1.09 2.70 5.46
C ILE A 173 -2.15 3.25 6.41
N LYS A 174 -2.44 2.50 7.48
CA LYS A 174 -3.27 2.91 8.62
C LYS A 174 -2.41 2.98 9.89
N GLY A 175 -2.72 3.96 10.74
CA GLY A 175 -1.95 4.25 11.95
C GLY A 175 -0.62 4.96 11.67
N THR A 176 0.31 4.86 12.61
CA THR A 176 1.66 5.45 12.53
C THR A 176 2.67 4.31 12.44
N VAL A 177 3.45 4.28 11.35
CA VAL A 177 4.57 3.35 11.17
C VAL A 177 5.80 4.15 10.76
N ARG A 178 6.93 3.89 11.40
CA ARG A 178 8.21 4.57 11.16
C ARG A 178 9.30 3.57 10.86
N ARG A 179 9.86 3.65 9.65
CA ARG A 179 10.96 2.78 9.17
C ARG A 179 12.17 2.70 10.10
N SER A 180 12.44 3.76 10.86
CA SER A 180 13.60 3.84 11.76
C SER A 180 13.41 3.13 13.09
N THR A 181 12.16 3.00 13.56
CA THR A 181 11.85 2.47 14.91
C THR A 181 11.06 1.18 14.86
N ASP A 182 10.29 0.96 13.80
CA ASP A 182 9.29 -0.11 13.74
C ASP A 182 9.79 -1.27 12.85
N GLY A 183 11.07 -1.62 13.02
CA GLY A 183 11.71 -2.74 12.31
C GLY A 183 11.15 -4.11 12.72
N ASP A 184 10.50 -4.18 13.88
CA ASP A 184 9.70 -5.31 14.35
C ASP A 184 8.46 -5.59 13.50
N PHE A 185 8.00 -4.59 12.74
CA PHE A 185 6.77 -4.64 11.98
C PHE A 185 6.98 -4.57 10.47
N ILE A 186 7.96 -3.79 10.01
CA ILE A 186 8.21 -3.60 8.59
C ILE A 186 9.69 -3.72 8.20
N HIS A 187 9.92 -4.35 7.06
CA HIS A 187 11.19 -4.27 6.33
C HIS A 187 11.01 -3.46 5.05
N ALA A 188 11.04 -2.14 5.19
CA ALA A 188 10.94 -1.25 4.05
C ALA A 188 12.15 -1.35 3.11
N ASN A 189 11.93 -1.00 1.84
CA ASN A 189 12.98 -0.91 0.82
C ASN A 189 13.68 -2.24 0.48
N VAL A 190 13.07 -3.37 0.87
CA VAL A 190 13.48 -4.70 0.41
C VAL A 190 13.12 -4.86 -1.06
N ASP A 191 11.84 -4.67 -1.41
CA ASP A 191 11.34 -4.76 -2.78
C ASP A 191 11.12 -3.38 -3.44
N ILE A 192 11.04 -3.39 -4.77
CA ILE A 192 10.70 -2.23 -5.60
C ILE A 192 9.19 -2.20 -5.93
N ASP A 193 8.70 -1.08 -6.43
CA ASP A 193 7.30 -0.82 -6.81
C ASP A 193 6.94 -1.30 -8.23
N LEU A 194 7.66 -2.28 -8.77
CA LEU A 194 7.46 -2.82 -10.11
C LEU A 194 7.38 -4.34 -10.10
N ILE A 195 6.38 -4.87 -10.79
CA ILE A 195 6.32 -6.27 -11.20
C ILE A 195 6.37 -6.28 -12.73
N ILE A 196 7.27 -7.06 -13.33
CA ILE A 196 7.39 -7.18 -14.78
C ILE A 196 7.22 -8.64 -15.14
N GLU A 197 6.12 -8.97 -15.82
CA GLU A 197 5.81 -10.33 -16.25
C GLU A 197 5.16 -10.31 -17.63
N GLU A 198 5.22 -11.43 -18.34
CA GLU A 198 4.49 -11.60 -19.60
C GLU A 198 2.99 -11.53 -19.36
N GLU A 199 2.27 -10.88 -20.28
CA GLU A 199 0.82 -10.82 -20.27
C GLU A 199 0.22 -12.24 -20.21
N PHE A 200 -0.72 -12.42 -19.27
CA PHE A 200 -1.43 -13.69 -19.12
C PHE A 200 -2.33 -13.96 -20.34
N PRO A 201 -2.68 -15.24 -20.59
CA PRO A 201 -3.59 -15.59 -21.68
C PRO A 201 -4.92 -14.82 -21.58
N PRO A 202 -5.52 -14.47 -22.73
CA PRO A 202 -6.86 -13.87 -22.73
C PRO A 202 -7.86 -14.72 -21.95
N GLY A 203 -8.76 -14.05 -21.22
CA GLY A 203 -9.74 -14.66 -20.32
C GLY A 203 -9.26 -14.82 -18.88
N SER A 204 -7.99 -14.55 -18.58
CA SER A 204 -7.44 -14.57 -17.22
C SER A 204 -7.43 -13.18 -16.58
N ASP A 205 -7.93 -13.07 -15.36
CA ASP A 205 -7.75 -11.92 -14.47
C ASP A 205 -6.90 -12.25 -13.23
N GLU A 206 -6.16 -13.35 -13.28
CA GLU A 206 -5.16 -13.66 -12.26
C GLU A 206 -4.12 -12.53 -12.16
N LYS A 207 -3.55 -12.39 -10.96
CA LYS A 207 -2.52 -11.40 -10.65
C LYS A 207 -1.18 -12.09 -10.42
N PRO A 208 -0.05 -11.41 -10.68
CA PRO A 208 1.28 -11.99 -10.52
C PRO A 208 1.50 -12.39 -9.05
N VAL A 209 1.99 -13.61 -8.82
CA VAL A 209 2.21 -14.16 -7.48
C VAL A 209 3.22 -13.32 -6.67
N GLU A 210 4.08 -12.59 -7.36
CA GLU A 210 5.05 -11.63 -6.81
C GLU A 210 4.41 -10.60 -5.87
N ILE A 211 3.13 -10.27 -6.03
CA ILE A 211 2.46 -9.35 -5.09
C ILE A 211 2.44 -9.90 -3.66
N PHE A 212 2.25 -11.20 -3.50
CA PHE A 212 2.30 -11.85 -2.19
C PHE A 212 3.70 -11.76 -1.59
N HIS A 213 4.74 -11.94 -2.41
CA HIS A 213 6.14 -11.84 -1.95
C HIS A 213 6.48 -10.42 -1.48
N ILE A 214 6.13 -9.39 -2.27
CA ILE A 214 6.34 -7.98 -1.90
C ILE A 214 5.67 -7.69 -0.55
N ILE A 215 4.43 -8.15 -0.38
CA ILE A 215 3.67 -7.95 0.85
C ILE A 215 4.32 -8.66 2.05
N GLU A 216 4.68 -9.93 1.88
CA GLU A 216 5.25 -10.78 2.94
C GLU A 216 6.64 -10.33 3.37
N HIS A 217 7.45 -9.81 2.45
CA HIS A 217 8.74 -9.23 2.77
C HIS A 217 8.58 -7.88 3.47
N PHE A 218 7.60 -7.08 3.05
CA PHE A 218 7.40 -5.75 3.60
C PHE A 218 6.85 -5.77 5.03
N CYS A 219 5.81 -6.57 5.31
CA CYS A 219 5.11 -6.58 6.59
C CYS A 219 5.29 -7.90 7.35
N LEU A 220 5.82 -7.79 8.56
CA LEU A 220 6.05 -8.91 9.49
C LEU A 220 4.77 -9.35 10.23
N GLY A 221 3.67 -8.62 10.07
CA GLY A 221 2.36 -9.03 10.57
C GLY A 221 1.86 -10.30 9.89
N ARG A 222 1.42 -11.28 10.68
CA ARG A 222 1.03 -12.63 10.25
C ARG A 222 -0.46 -12.76 9.94
N ARG A 223 -1.29 -11.78 10.32
CA ARG A 223 -2.73 -11.79 10.05
C ARG A 223 -2.98 -11.14 8.70
N ARG A 224 -2.92 -11.94 7.64
CA ARG A 224 -3.03 -11.51 6.25
C ARG A 224 -4.35 -11.97 5.64
N LEU A 225 -5.11 -11.05 5.06
CA LEU A 225 -6.39 -11.32 4.41
C LEU A 225 -6.30 -11.05 2.90
N HIS A 226 -6.79 -11.98 2.09
CA HIS A 226 -6.99 -11.82 0.66
C HIS A 226 -8.49 -11.81 0.36
N VAL A 227 -9.03 -10.65 -0.04
CA VAL A 227 -10.44 -10.42 -0.38
C VAL A 227 -10.62 -10.50 -1.89
N PHE A 228 -11.69 -11.17 -2.33
CA PHE A 228 -11.93 -11.61 -3.72
C PHE A 228 -10.93 -12.66 -4.21
N GLY A 229 -10.35 -13.41 -3.28
CA GLY A 229 -9.51 -14.54 -3.63
C GLY A 229 -10.33 -15.67 -4.24
N ARG A 230 -9.61 -16.54 -4.95
CA ARG A 230 -10.08 -17.75 -5.63
C ARG A 230 -9.31 -18.96 -5.14
N ASP A 231 -9.78 -20.16 -5.46
CA ASP A 231 -9.09 -21.41 -5.13
C ASP A 231 -7.61 -21.41 -5.58
N LEU A 232 -7.32 -20.86 -6.77
CA LEU A 232 -5.96 -20.75 -7.32
C LEU A 232 -5.03 -19.82 -6.52
N SER A 233 -5.61 -18.90 -5.73
CA SER A 233 -4.88 -17.90 -4.95
C SER A 233 -4.74 -18.27 -3.47
N ILE A 234 -5.25 -19.43 -3.04
CA ILE A 234 -5.14 -19.89 -1.65
C ILE A 234 -3.66 -20.10 -1.33
N ARG A 235 -3.19 -19.42 -0.27
CA ARG A 235 -1.76 -19.37 0.08
C ARG A 235 -1.54 -19.62 1.58
N PRO A 236 -0.52 -20.41 1.98
CA PRO A 236 -0.11 -20.53 3.38
C PRO A 236 0.23 -19.16 3.98
N GLY A 237 -0.16 -18.93 5.23
CA GLY A 237 0.02 -17.62 5.86
C GLY A 237 -1.07 -16.58 5.54
N TRP A 238 -2.05 -16.93 4.70
CA TRP A 238 -3.17 -16.06 4.32
C TRP A 238 -4.52 -16.68 4.68
N MET A 239 -5.44 -15.79 5.04
CA MET A 239 -6.89 -16.05 5.04
C MET A 239 -7.45 -15.56 3.70
N THR A 240 -8.13 -16.43 2.94
CA THR A 240 -8.66 -16.09 1.61
C THR A 240 -10.19 -16.10 1.64
N ILE A 241 -10.84 -15.01 1.22
CA ILE A 241 -12.30 -14.93 1.11
C ILE A 241 -12.72 -14.48 -0.27
N GLY A 242 -13.82 -15.03 -0.76
CA GLY A 242 -14.42 -14.58 -2.00
C GLY A 242 -15.58 -15.47 -2.46
N PRO A 243 -16.38 -14.99 -3.42
CA PRO A 243 -17.48 -15.76 -3.99
C PRO A 243 -16.99 -16.96 -4.83
N ASP A 244 -15.77 -16.88 -5.34
CA ASP A 244 -15.17 -17.90 -6.21
C ASP A 244 -14.33 -18.94 -5.44
N VAL A 245 -14.36 -18.92 -4.10
CA VAL A 245 -13.74 -19.96 -3.28
C VAL A 245 -14.73 -21.11 -3.15
N THR A 246 -14.38 -22.33 -3.56
CA THR A 246 -15.39 -23.41 -3.67
C THR A 246 -15.77 -24.07 -2.35
N ASN A 247 -14.99 -23.85 -1.28
CA ASN A 247 -15.18 -24.50 0.01
C ASN A 247 -14.80 -23.58 1.19
N THR A 248 -15.13 -23.96 2.41
CA THR A 248 -14.84 -23.18 3.62
C THR A 248 -14.17 -24.07 4.68
N ASN A 249 -13.02 -23.61 5.19
CA ASN A 249 -12.34 -24.24 6.34
C ASN A 249 -12.02 -23.23 7.47
N TYR A 250 -12.58 -22.02 7.37
CA TYR A 250 -12.35 -20.95 8.31
C TYR A 250 -13.10 -21.18 9.62
N ASN A 251 -12.39 -20.94 10.72
CA ASN A 251 -12.96 -20.87 12.06
C ASN A 251 -12.20 -19.79 12.83
N ALA A 252 -12.87 -18.72 13.22
CA ALA A 252 -12.24 -17.55 13.84
C ALA A 252 -11.46 -17.89 15.11
N LYS A 253 -12.01 -18.76 15.98
CA LYS A 253 -11.33 -19.18 17.22
C LYS A 253 -10.01 -19.88 16.91
N THR A 254 -10.03 -20.85 15.98
CA THR A 254 -8.84 -21.58 15.54
C THR A 254 -7.84 -20.67 14.84
N TYR A 255 -8.32 -19.72 14.01
CA TYR A 255 -7.46 -18.75 13.33
C TYR A 255 -6.75 -17.84 14.33
N ASN A 256 -7.49 -17.22 15.25
CA ASN A 256 -6.93 -16.32 16.26
C ASN A 256 -5.97 -17.03 17.23
N ALA A 257 -6.19 -18.33 17.51
CA ALA A 257 -5.29 -19.13 18.36
C ALA A 257 -3.85 -19.26 17.81
N TYR A 258 -3.61 -19.04 16.51
CA TYR A 258 -2.25 -19.03 15.95
C TYR A 258 -1.42 -17.81 16.38
N PHE A 259 -2.08 -16.71 16.74
CA PHE A 259 -1.44 -15.43 17.00
C PHE A 259 -1.45 -15.04 18.48
N ASN A 260 -2.40 -15.55 19.25
CA ASN A 260 -2.64 -15.14 20.64
C ASN A 260 -1.82 -15.93 21.67
N LYS A 261 -0.85 -16.76 21.25
CA LYS A 261 0.00 -17.55 22.16
C LYS A 261 0.96 -16.68 22.98
N THR A 262 1.40 -15.57 22.41
CA THR A 262 2.31 -14.59 23.02
C THR A 262 1.85 -13.18 22.62
N PRO A 263 2.20 -12.12 23.37
CA PRO A 263 1.82 -10.75 23.01
C PRO A 263 2.20 -10.37 21.58
N ASP A 264 3.39 -10.79 21.13
CA ASP A 264 3.89 -10.54 19.77
C ASP A 264 3.68 -11.71 18.81
N GLY A 265 2.80 -12.67 19.16
CA GLY A 265 2.59 -13.87 18.35
C GLY A 265 1.98 -13.59 16.96
N PHE A 266 1.41 -12.39 16.77
CA PHE A 266 0.96 -11.91 15.46
C PHE A 266 2.10 -11.39 14.56
N LEU A 267 3.34 -11.32 15.05
CA LEU A 267 4.53 -10.95 14.28
C LEU A 267 5.37 -12.19 13.94
N THR A 268 6.05 -12.19 12.80
CA THR A 268 7.01 -13.26 12.43
C THR A 268 8.29 -13.20 13.26
N GLY A 269 8.59 -12.03 13.85
CA GLY A 269 9.91 -11.70 14.36
C GLY A 269 10.93 -11.48 13.23
N CYS A 270 12.17 -11.20 13.62
CA CYS A 270 13.29 -11.03 12.70
C CYS A 270 14.54 -11.69 13.27
N THR A 271 15.30 -12.42 12.44
CA THR A 271 16.59 -12.99 12.86
C THR A 271 17.67 -11.91 12.85
N GLU A 272 18.74 -12.12 13.62
CA GLU A 272 19.89 -11.20 13.62
C GLU A 272 20.54 -11.07 12.24
N GLU A 273 20.53 -12.15 11.45
CA GLU A 273 21.07 -12.14 10.10
C GLU A 273 20.25 -11.24 9.17
N ILE A 274 18.93 -11.39 9.15
CA ILE A 274 18.04 -10.52 8.37
C ILE A 274 18.18 -9.08 8.85
N GLU A 275 18.25 -8.87 10.18
CA GLU A 275 18.51 -7.54 10.72
C GLU A 275 19.82 -6.95 10.20
N ARG A 276 20.92 -7.70 10.12
CA ARG A 276 22.19 -7.17 9.61
C ARG A 276 22.14 -6.82 8.12
N LEU A 277 21.40 -7.60 7.32
CA LEU A 277 21.42 -7.50 5.87
C LEU A 277 20.37 -6.53 5.30
N ARG A 278 19.24 -6.34 6.00
CA ARG A 278 18.15 -5.53 5.45
C ARG A 278 18.55 -4.05 5.33
N PRO A 279 18.03 -3.33 4.32
CA PRO A 279 18.24 -1.90 4.20
C PRO A 279 17.73 -1.14 5.44
N LYS A 280 18.54 -0.22 5.95
CA LYS A 280 18.23 0.63 7.10
C LYS A 280 18.59 2.08 6.83
N SER A 281 17.83 2.99 7.42
CA SER A 281 18.18 4.41 7.43
C SER A 281 19.55 4.61 8.09
N PRO A 282 20.42 5.50 7.54
CA PRO A 282 21.67 5.85 8.21
C PRO A 282 21.41 6.36 9.64
N PRO A 283 22.33 6.12 10.59
CA PRO A 283 22.24 6.70 11.92
C PRO A 283 22.13 8.22 11.82
N ALA A 284 21.25 8.83 12.62
CA ALA A 284 21.22 10.28 12.74
C ALA A 284 22.60 10.75 13.24
N LYS A 285 23.24 11.69 12.54
CA LYS A 285 24.47 12.32 13.04
C LYS A 285 24.16 12.94 14.39
N MET A 286 24.68 12.37 15.47
CA MET A 286 24.76 13.07 16.74
C MET A 286 25.57 14.34 16.45
N LYS A 287 24.95 15.49 16.68
CA LYS A 287 25.65 16.76 16.66
C LYS A 287 26.57 16.69 17.87
N ASP A 288 27.83 16.31 17.66
CA ASP A 288 28.83 16.35 18.70
C ASP A 288 28.82 17.77 19.28
N GLY A 289 28.33 17.87 20.52
CA GLY A 289 28.43 19.06 21.34
C GLY A 289 29.88 19.26 21.74
N LYS A 290 30.75 19.56 20.78
CA LYS A 290 32.05 20.17 21.05
C LYS A 290 31.86 21.67 20.93
N GLY A 291 31.71 22.30 22.10
CA GLY A 291 31.84 23.74 22.25
C GLY A 291 33.14 24.19 21.59
N SER A 292 33.02 25.06 20.58
CA SER A 292 34.13 25.87 20.14
C SER A 292 34.31 26.99 21.16
N GLY A 293 35.07 26.69 22.21
CA GLY A 293 35.74 27.71 23.01
C GLY A 293 36.61 28.54 22.07
N ARG A 294 36.14 29.73 21.71
CA ARG A 294 36.96 30.75 21.07
C ARG A 294 37.49 31.66 22.17
N GLY A 295 38.64 31.27 22.70
CA GLY A 295 39.49 32.12 23.52
C GLY A 295 39.90 33.39 22.77
N GLY A 296 39.92 34.50 23.49
CA GLY A 296 39.97 35.84 22.93
C GLY A 296 41.36 36.40 22.62
N ARG A 297 41.30 37.64 22.09
CA ARG A 297 42.28 38.75 22.01
C ARG A 297 41.69 39.69 20.94
N GLY A 298 41.43 40.98 21.10
CA GLY A 298 41.90 42.01 22.01
C GLY A 298 42.02 43.29 21.17
N GLY A 299 41.49 44.41 21.66
CA GLY A 299 41.54 45.74 21.01
C GLY A 299 40.15 46.22 20.58
N GLY A 300 39.62 47.37 20.96
CA GLY A 300 40.16 48.54 21.65
C GLY A 300 39.40 49.76 21.13
N GLY A 301 38.60 50.40 21.99
CA GLY A 301 38.07 51.76 21.85
C GLY A 301 37.04 52.04 20.73
N ASN A 302 35.83 52.47 21.06
CA ASN A 302 35.52 53.90 21.23
C ASN A 302 34.06 54.12 21.68
N LYS A 303 33.86 55.22 22.40
CA LYS A 303 32.62 55.73 23.02
C LYS A 303 31.53 56.12 22.00
N GLY A 304 30.27 56.13 22.46
CA GLY A 304 29.35 57.23 22.14
C GLY A 304 27.85 56.92 22.08
N GLY A 305 27.09 57.38 23.10
CA GLY A 305 25.66 57.71 23.08
C GLY A 305 24.70 56.52 23.14
N GLY A 306 23.77 56.36 24.09
CA GLY A 306 22.96 57.36 24.80
C GLY A 306 21.50 57.21 24.32
N GLY A 307 20.61 56.66 25.15
CA GLY A 307 19.19 56.52 24.80
C GLY A 307 18.41 55.56 25.69
N ALA A 308 17.65 56.10 26.64
CA ALA A 308 16.98 55.40 27.72
C ALA A 308 15.53 54.97 27.41
N ARG A 309 15.02 54.01 28.22
CA ARG A 309 13.60 53.78 28.64
C ARG A 309 12.61 53.28 27.57
N GLY A 310 11.67 52.37 27.81
CA GLY A 310 11.16 51.57 28.96
C GLY A 310 10.37 50.39 28.35
N GLY A 311 9.98 49.31 29.03
CA GLY A 311 9.35 49.23 30.35
C GLY A 311 7.83 49.05 30.20
N GLY A 312 7.33 47.81 30.28
CA GLY A 312 5.91 47.44 30.40
C GLY A 312 5.44 46.48 29.30
N GLY A 313 4.82 45.32 29.54
CA GLY A 313 4.10 44.84 30.72
C GLY A 313 2.67 44.45 30.33
N ARG A 314 2.42 43.14 30.19
CA ARG A 314 1.17 42.34 30.34
C ARG A 314 -0.20 42.94 29.90
N GLY A 315 -0.98 42.13 29.18
CA GLY A 315 -2.43 42.32 29.05
C GLY A 315 -3.16 41.10 28.48
N ASN A 316 -3.68 40.26 29.37
CA ASN A 316 -4.59 39.14 29.13
C ASN A 316 -6.02 39.68 28.97
N PHE A 317 -6.79 39.26 27.95
CA PHE A 317 -8.22 39.59 27.86
C PHE A 317 -9.08 38.35 27.58
N SER A 318 -9.74 37.91 28.64
CA SER A 318 -10.99 37.16 28.63
C SER A 318 -12.16 38.15 28.72
N GLY A 319 -13.23 37.95 27.94
CA GLY A 319 -14.44 38.76 28.05
C GLY A 319 -15.66 38.05 27.46
N ARG A 320 -16.65 37.79 28.32
CA ARG A 320 -17.92 37.11 28.09
C ARG A 320 -19.05 38.15 28.22
N GLY A 321 -20.10 38.04 27.41
CA GLY A 321 -21.37 38.79 27.52
C GLY A 321 -21.91 39.10 26.10
N GLY A 322 -23.12 38.76 25.67
CA GLY A 322 -24.36 38.48 26.38
C GLY A 322 -25.28 39.69 26.28
N PHE A 323 -26.10 39.81 25.21
CA PHE A 323 -27.27 40.70 25.19
C PHE A 323 -28.39 40.14 24.30
N GLN A 324 -29.58 40.09 24.91
CA GLN A 324 -30.89 39.69 24.37
C GLN A 324 -31.76 40.95 24.20
N GLY A 325 -32.65 40.94 23.21
CA GLY A 325 -33.79 41.88 23.06
C GLY A 325 -34.31 41.87 21.61
N ARG A 326 -35.33 41.07 21.27
CA ARG A 326 -36.78 41.43 21.16
C ARG A 326 -37.02 42.74 20.39
N GLY A 327 -37.83 42.85 19.33
CA GLY A 327 -38.75 41.91 18.67
C GLY A 327 -39.70 42.67 17.71
N ARG A 328 -40.64 41.92 17.10
CA ARG A 328 -41.77 42.29 16.21
C ARG A 328 -41.39 42.65 14.76
N GLY A 329 -42.06 42.16 13.71
CA GLY A 329 -43.27 41.33 13.57
C GLY A 329 -43.94 41.63 12.21
N GLY A 330 -44.58 40.62 11.61
CA GLY A 330 -45.43 40.71 10.40
C GLY A 330 -44.96 39.79 9.26
N GLN A 331 -45.42 38.54 9.19
CA GLN A 331 -46.57 38.04 8.39
C GLN A 331 -46.50 38.36 6.88
N ARG A 332 -46.90 37.50 5.93
CA ARG A 332 -47.17 36.05 5.76
C ARG A 332 -47.57 35.92 4.26
N SER A 333 -47.76 34.68 3.79
CA SER A 333 -48.26 34.25 2.46
C SER A 333 -47.21 34.33 1.34
N GLY A 334 -46.92 33.30 0.55
CA GLY A 334 -47.57 32.01 0.28
C GLY A 334 -47.45 31.77 -1.25
N PRO A 335 -46.98 30.61 -1.72
CA PRO A 335 -46.89 30.29 -3.17
C PRO A 335 -48.25 29.69 -3.65
N PRO A 336 -48.47 29.28 -4.93
CA PRO A 336 -47.46 28.88 -5.93
C PRO A 336 -47.77 29.22 -7.41
N ARG A 337 -46.78 28.99 -8.28
CA ARG A 337 -46.90 28.21 -9.51
C ARG A 337 -45.58 27.52 -9.81
#